data_AF-A0A846QWZ9-F1
#
_entry.id   AF-A0A846QWZ9-F1
#
_cell.length_a   1.000
_cell.length_b   1.000
_cell.length_c   1.000
_cell.angle_alpha   90.00
_cell.angle_beta   90.00
_cell.angle_gamma   90.00
#
_symmetry.space_group_name_H-M   'P 1'
#
loop_
_entity.id
_entity.type
_entity.pdbx_description
1 polymer ?
#
loop_
_entity_poly.entity_id
_entity_poly.type
_entity_poly.pdbx_seq_one_letter_code
_entity_poly.pdbx_strand_id
1 'polypeptide(L)'
;MNNSTRIFFCVLFLISVNVMAQTNNLTEHSVIKPIKHLKLLLEKNETTNFQVQIINRHNGEYRINSLIELDKDKVSIKSHINDMTNTSSDINLNYSKDKFIEKLENLLTHTGDFYILAGHYQNIQIEQGSTIVEYLTRDAHGLINLLNRDDKSN
;
A
#
# COMPACT_ATOMS: atom_id res chain seq x y z
N MET A 1 -19.20 45.77 14.73
CA MET A 1 -18.65 44.40 14.90
C MET A 1 -17.58 44.47 15.97
N ASN A 2 -17.77 43.82 17.12
CA ASN A 2 -16.83 43.88 18.23
C ASN A 2 -15.55 43.09 17.93
N ASN A 3 -14.41 43.56 18.44
CA ASN A 3 -13.09 42.93 18.26
C ASN A 3 -13.07 41.46 18.72
N SER A 4 -13.85 41.10 19.75
CA SER A 4 -13.99 39.71 20.20
C SER A 4 -14.61 38.78 19.16
N THR A 5 -15.54 39.27 18.33
CA THR A 5 -16.16 38.46 17.27
C THR A 5 -15.16 38.17 16.15
N ARG A 6 -14.28 39.12 15.81
CA ARG A 6 -13.24 38.95 14.78
C ARG A 6 -12.16 37.94 15.21
N ILE A 7 -11.72 38.00 16.46
CA ILE A 7 -10.72 37.06 17.01
C ILE A 7 -11.26 35.63 17.04
N PHE A 8 -12.53 35.45 17.44
CA PHE A 8 -13.17 34.13 17.46
C PHE A 8 -13.24 33.48 16.07
N PHE A 9 -13.59 34.25 15.03
CA PHE A 9 -13.56 33.77 13.64
C PHE A 9 -12.15 33.45 13.13
N CYS A 10 -11.13 34.24 13.51
CA CYS A 10 -9.74 33.94 13.14
C CYS A 10 -9.23 32.63 13.77
N VAL A 11 -9.58 32.36 15.04
CA VAL A 11 -9.21 31.12 15.72
C VAL A 11 -9.91 29.90 15.11
N LEU A 12 -11.21 30.00 14.79
CA LEU A 12 -11.94 28.92 14.12
C LEU A 12 -11.38 28.63 12.71
N PHE A 13 -11.01 29.69 11.97
CA PHE A 13 -10.40 29.55 10.65
C PHE A 13 -9.04 28.85 10.74
N LEU A 14 -8.17 29.24 11.69
CA LEU A 14 -6.87 28.60 11.90
C LEU A 14 -6.99 27.12 12.29
N ILE A 15 -7.99 26.75 13.09
CA ILE A 15 -8.24 25.34 13.44
C ILE A 15 -8.68 24.56 12.20
N SER A 16 -9.60 25.10 11.39
CA SER A 16 -10.08 24.43 10.17
C SER A 16 -8.99 24.22 9.12
N VAL A 17 -8.08 25.18 8.95
CA VAL A 17 -6.97 25.10 7.98
C VAL A 17 -5.95 24.05 8.42
N ASN A 18 -5.65 23.95 9.71
CA ASN A 18 -4.75 22.92 10.24
C ASN A 18 -5.34 21.51 10.12
N VAL A 19 -6.63 21.33 10.39
CA VAL A 19 -7.30 20.04 10.21
C VAL A 19 -7.27 19.60 8.74
N MET A 20 -7.58 20.49 7.79
CA MET A 20 -7.48 20.19 6.36
C MET A 20 -6.05 19.85 5.89
N ALA A 21 -5.04 20.57 6.39
CA ALA A 21 -3.64 20.31 6.04
C ALA A 21 -3.15 18.95 6.59
N GLN A 22 -3.63 18.55 7.76
CA GLN A 22 -3.31 17.27 8.37
C GLN A 22 -3.99 16.10 7.65
N THR A 23 -5.25 16.25 7.22
CA THR A 23 -5.94 15.23 6.42
C THR A 23 -5.30 15.03 5.05
N ASN A 24 -4.88 16.10 4.38
CA ASN A 24 -4.26 16.01 3.05
C ASN A 24 -2.92 15.26 3.10
N ASN A 25 -2.08 15.53 4.09
CA ASN A 25 -0.80 14.82 4.29
C ASN A 25 -0.98 13.33 4.61
N LEU A 26 -2.06 12.96 5.32
CA LEU A 26 -2.37 11.55 5.60
C LEU A 26 -2.82 10.81 4.33
N THR A 27 -3.55 11.48 3.44
CA THR A 27 -4.00 10.87 2.17
C THR A 27 -2.91 10.77 1.10
N GLU A 28 -1.91 11.65 1.12
CA GLU A 28 -0.89 11.71 0.07
C GLU A 28 0.02 10.48 0.04
N HIS A 29 0.34 9.93 1.23
CA HIS A 29 1.20 8.76 1.41
C HIS A 29 0.42 7.49 1.78
N SER A 30 -0.80 7.35 1.28
CA SER A 30 -1.60 6.15 1.52
C SER A 30 -1.34 5.05 0.48
N VAL A 31 -1.41 3.80 0.92
CA VAL A 31 -1.31 2.58 0.10
C VAL A 31 -2.49 2.40 -0.87
N ILE A 32 -3.52 3.24 -0.81
CA ILE A 32 -4.68 3.18 -1.72
C ILE A 32 -4.27 3.20 -3.20
N LYS A 33 -3.37 4.10 -3.60
CA LYS A 33 -2.95 4.24 -5.01
C LYS A 33 -2.28 2.95 -5.54
N PRO A 34 -1.26 2.38 -4.88
CA PRO A 34 -0.68 1.12 -5.34
C PRO A 34 -1.69 -0.03 -5.34
N ILE A 35 -2.56 -0.16 -4.34
CA ILE A 35 -3.58 -1.22 -4.34
C ILE A 35 -4.55 -1.09 -5.52
N LYS A 36 -5.02 0.13 -5.81
CA LYS A 36 -5.85 0.39 -7.00
C LYS A 36 -5.12 0.06 -8.29
N HIS A 37 -3.83 0.38 -8.39
CA HIS A 37 -3.02 0.04 -9.54
C HIS A 37 -2.94 -1.48 -9.74
N LEU A 38 -2.67 -2.24 -8.68
CA LEU A 38 -2.66 -3.71 -8.73
C LEU A 38 -4.01 -4.28 -9.19
N LYS A 39 -5.11 -3.75 -8.65
CA LYS A 39 -6.46 -4.16 -9.03
C LYS A 39 -6.73 -3.94 -10.53
N LEU A 40 -6.36 -2.77 -11.05
CA LEU A 40 -6.47 -2.49 -12.49
C LEU A 40 -5.66 -3.44 -13.36
N LEU A 41 -4.49 -3.90 -12.90
CA LEU A 41 -3.69 -4.89 -13.63
C LEU A 41 -4.36 -6.26 -13.65
N LEU A 42 -5.05 -6.65 -12.58
CA LEU A 42 -5.77 -7.93 -12.47
C LEU A 42 -7.02 -7.97 -13.35
N GLU A 43 -7.73 -6.84 -13.43
CA GLU A 43 -9.02 -6.72 -14.14
C GLU A 43 -8.88 -6.71 -15.67
N LYS A 44 -7.69 -6.44 -16.21
CA LYS A 44 -7.43 -6.48 -17.66
C LYS A 44 -7.67 -7.84 -18.29
N ASN A 45 -7.77 -8.90 -17.47
CA ASN A 45 -8.12 -10.27 -17.88
C ASN A 45 -7.20 -10.88 -18.96
N GLU A 46 -5.94 -10.43 -18.97
CA GLU A 46 -4.89 -10.90 -19.86
C GLU A 46 -3.95 -11.86 -19.11
N THR A 47 -3.44 -12.88 -19.80
CA THR A 47 -2.29 -13.65 -19.31
C THR A 47 -1.05 -12.76 -19.40
N THR A 48 -0.64 -12.22 -18.26
CA THR A 48 0.51 -11.30 -18.14
C THR A 48 1.23 -11.60 -16.84
N ASN A 49 2.43 -11.05 -16.70
CA ASN A 49 3.07 -10.92 -15.41
C ASN A 49 3.42 -9.46 -15.15
N PHE A 50 3.70 -9.16 -13.89
CA PHE A 50 4.25 -7.89 -13.45
C PHE A 50 4.98 -8.11 -12.12
N GLN A 51 5.87 -7.19 -11.78
CA GLN A 51 6.65 -7.26 -10.55
C GLN A 51 6.15 -6.21 -9.56
N VAL A 52 6.21 -6.56 -8.28
CA VAL A 52 5.93 -5.65 -7.17
C VAL A 52 7.11 -5.72 -6.22
N GLN A 53 7.80 -4.60 -6.03
CA GLN A 53 8.82 -4.45 -5.00
C GLN A 53 8.28 -3.58 -3.88
N ILE A 54 8.46 -4.02 -2.64
CA ILE A 54 8.16 -3.22 -1.46
C ILE A 54 9.44 -3.11 -0.62
N ILE A 55 9.89 -1.89 -0.38
CA ILE A 55 11.03 -1.60 0.49
C ILE A 55 10.52 -0.79 1.68
N ASN A 56 10.65 -1.35 2.88
CA ASN A 56 10.42 -0.67 4.14
C ASN A 56 11.77 -0.39 4.81
N ARG A 57 12.04 0.88 5.15
CA ARG A 57 13.30 1.29 5.80
C ARG A 57 13.03 1.86 7.18
N HIS A 58 13.52 1.18 8.20
CA HIS A 58 13.54 1.69 9.57
C HIS A 58 14.61 0.94 10.37
N ASN A 59 15.78 1.54 10.61
CA ASN A 59 16.92 0.88 11.30
C ASN A 59 17.33 -0.46 10.66
N GLY A 60 17.22 -0.55 9.34
CA GLY A 60 17.40 -1.76 8.53
C GLY A 60 16.52 -1.67 7.29
N GLU A 61 16.74 -2.55 6.33
CA GLU A 61 15.92 -2.65 5.12
C GLU A 61 15.16 -3.97 5.15
N TYR A 62 13.83 -3.91 5.03
CA TYR A 62 12.98 -5.04 4.76
C TYR A 62 12.50 -4.93 3.32
N ARG A 63 12.84 -5.90 2.47
CA ARG A 63 12.54 -5.89 1.04
C ARG A 63 11.76 -7.13 0.63
N ILE A 64 10.64 -6.93 -0.07
CA ILE A 64 9.91 -7.97 -0.78
C ILE A 64 10.02 -7.70 -2.27
N ASN A 65 10.42 -8.70 -3.05
CA ASN A 65 10.33 -8.69 -4.50
C ASN A 65 9.36 -9.80 -4.92
N SER A 66 8.20 -9.43 -5.44
CA SER A 66 7.16 -10.37 -5.84
C SER A 66 6.99 -10.36 -7.36
N LEU A 67 7.13 -11.51 -8.00
CA LEU A 67 6.63 -11.74 -9.35
C LEU A 67 5.17 -12.19 -9.25
N ILE A 68 4.26 -11.45 -9.88
CA ILE A 68 2.84 -11.79 -9.95
C ILE A 68 2.54 -12.27 -11.38
N GLU A 69 2.17 -13.53 -11.50
CA GLU A 69 1.77 -14.18 -12.75
C GLU A 69 0.25 -14.31 -12.78
N LEU A 70 -0.36 -13.77 -13.82
CA LEU A 70 -1.79 -13.81 -14.06
C LEU A 70 -2.09 -14.85 -15.12
N ASP A 71 -2.98 -15.77 -14.78
CA ASP A 71 -3.69 -16.62 -15.73
C ASP A 71 -5.17 -16.19 -15.78
N LYS A 72 -5.96 -16.84 -16.61
CA LYS A 72 -7.38 -16.52 -16.82
C LYS A 72 -8.14 -16.40 -15.49
N ASP A 73 -8.01 -17.39 -14.61
CA ASP A 73 -8.78 -17.45 -13.35
C ASP A 73 -7.89 -17.54 -12.11
N LYS A 74 -6.56 -17.45 -12.26
CA LYS A 74 -5.58 -17.71 -11.20
C LYS A 74 -4.54 -16.60 -11.11
N VAL A 75 -4.10 -16.34 -9.88
CA VAL A 75 -2.96 -15.49 -9.55
C VAL A 75 -1.91 -16.33 -8.84
N SER A 76 -0.70 -16.35 -9.36
CA SER A 76 0.48 -16.98 -8.76
C SER A 76 1.46 -15.89 -8.34
N ILE A 77 1.88 -15.89 -7.08
CA ILE A 77 2.78 -14.89 -6.51
C ILE A 77 4.02 -15.61 -6.03
N LYS A 78 5.18 -15.22 -6.55
CA LYS A 78 6.49 -15.72 -6.15
C LYS A 78 7.26 -14.58 -5.51
N SER A 79 7.45 -14.63 -4.21
CA SER A 79 8.07 -13.56 -3.42
C SER A 79 9.43 -13.99 -2.90
N HIS A 80 10.44 -13.18 -3.15
CA HIS A 80 11.74 -13.24 -2.48
C HIS A 80 11.81 -12.12 -1.43
N ILE A 81 12.15 -12.47 -0.20
CA ILE A 81 12.06 -11.59 0.96
C ILE A 81 13.41 -11.52 1.64
N ASN A 82 13.93 -10.32 1.82
CA ASN A 82 15.08 -10.04 2.67
C ASN A 82 14.61 -9.25 3.88
N ASP A 83 14.79 -9.82 5.07
CA ASP A 83 14.42 -9.16 6.31
C ASP A 83 15.52 -8.21 6.82
N MET A 84 15.21 -7.50 7.91
CA MET A 84 16.12 -6.51 8.50
C MET A 84 17.40 -7.11 9.09
N THR A 85 17.47 -8.44 9.24
CA THR A 85 18.64 -9.19 9.71
C THR A 85 19.48 -9.74 8.55
N ASN A 86 19.15 -9.37 7.30
CA ASN A 86 19.71 -9.95 6.07
C ASN A 86 19.42 -11.45 5.92
N THR A 87 18.34 -11.94 6.53
CA THR A 87 17.87 -13.30 6.29
C THR A 87 16.94 -13.31 5.08
N SER A 88 17.22 -14.21 4.13
CA SER A 88 16.43 -14.37 2.91
C SER A 88 15.42 -15.51 3.05
N SER A 89 14.24 -15.34 2.45
CA SER A 89 13.23 -16.41 2.34
C SER A 89 12.43 -16.29 1.05
N ASP A 90 11.95 -17.41 0.53
CA ASP A 90 11.12 -17.49 -0.67
C ASP A 90 9.74 -18.03 -0.34
N ILE A 91 8.70 -17.41 -0.90
CA ILE A 91 7.30 -17.76 -0.64
C ILE A 91 6.53 -17.80 -1.96
N ASN A 92 5.69 -18.83 -2.11
CA ASN A 92 4.84 -19.03 -3.26
C ASN A 92 3.37 -19.07 -2.81
N LEU A 93 2.56 -18.14 -3.29
CA LEU A 93 1.13 -18.05 -2.99
C LEU A 93 0.32 -18.27 -4.26
N ASN A 94 -0.83 -18.91 -4.13
CA ASN A 94 -1.74 -19.18 -5.24
C ASN A 94 -3.17 -18.82 -4.83
N TYR A 95 -3.82 -17.99 -5.61
CA TYR A 95 -5.20 -17.57 -5.40
C TYR A 95 -6.02 -17.74 -6.68
N SER A 96 -7.33 -17.88 -6.55
CA SER A 96 -8.21 -17.49 -7.65
C SER A 96 -8.13 -15.97 -7.84
N LYS A 97 -8.34 -15.50 -9.07
CA LYS A 97 -8.32 -14.06 -9.38
C LYS A 97 -9.33 -13.29 -8.53
N ASP A 98 -10.57 -13.80 -8.43
CA ASP A 98 -11.63 -13.18 -7.64
C ASP A 98 -11.25 -13.07 -6.15
N LYS A 99 -10.68 -14.12 -5.56
CA LYS A 99 -10.25 -14.11 -4.15
C LYS A 99 -9.12 -13.12 -3.91
N PHE A 100 -8.21 -12.98 -4.87
CA PHE A 100 -7.12 -12.02 -4.74
C PHE A 100 -7.63 -10.58 -4.87
N ILE A 101 -8.56 -10.32 -5.79
CA ILE A 101 -9.24 -9.02 -5.92
C ILE A 101 -10.01 -8.69 -4.63
N GLU A 102 -10.76 -9.64 -4.07
CA GLU A 102 -11.47 -9.48 -2.79
C GLU A 102 -10.51 -9.10 -1.66
N LYS A 103 -9.35 -9.76 -1.57
CA LYS A 103 -8.32 -9.39 -0.58
C LYS A 103 -7.82 -7.96 -0.78
N LEU A 104 -7.60 -7.51 -2.02
CA LEU A 104 -7.24 -6.11 -2.30
C LEU A 104 -8.36 -5.13 -1.94
N GLU A 105 -9.63 -5.49 -2.18
CA GLU A 105 -10.78 -4.68 -1.78
C GLU A 105 -10.88 -4.57 -0.25
N ASN A 106 -10.69 -5.67 0.46
CA ASN A 106 -10.65 -5.68 1.91
C ASN A 106 -9.54 -4.75 2.43
N LEU A 107 -8.36 -4.76 1.81
CA LEU A 107 -7.29 -3.79 2.16
C LEU A 107 -7.71 -2.34 1.91
N LEU A 108 -8.40 -2.04 0.81
CA LEU A 108 -8.90 -0.68 0.53
C LEU A 108 -9.92 -0.21 1.56
N THR A 109 -10.80 -1.09 2.04
CA THR A 109 -11.83 -0.75 3.03
C THR A 109 -11.26 -0.47 4.43
N HIS A 110 -10.14 -1.10 4.78
CA HIS A 110 -9.46 -0.94 6.08
C HIS A 110 -8.21 -0.06 5.98
N THR A 111 -8.02 0.65 4.87
CA THR A 111 -6.90 1.58 4.75
C THR A 111 -7.14 2.79 5.66
N GLY A 112 -6.22 3.04 6.58
CA GLY A 112 -6.37 4.06 7.64
C GLY A 112 -6.62 3.49 9.04
N ASP A 113 -6.96 2.20 9.15
CA ASP A 113 -7.11 1.51 10.45
C ASP A 113 -5.74 1.10 11.05
N PHE A 114 -4.69 1.14 10.24
CA PHE A 114 -3.34 0.79 10.66
C PHE A 114 -2.65 1.99 11.35
N TYR A 115 -1.95 1.72 12.45
CA TYR A 115 -1.13 2.72 13.13
C TYR A 115 -0.03 3.24 12.20
N ILE A 116 -0.14 4.52 11.83
CA ILE A 116 0.88 5.22 11.05
C ILE A 116 1.99 5.64 12.01
N LEU A 117 3.15 5.00 11.92
CA LEU A 117 4.34 5.43 12.65
C LEU A 117 5.03 6.55 11.86
N ALA A 118 5.16 7.73 12.49
CA ALA A 118 5.81 8.88 11.88
C ALA A 118 7.26 8.53 11.46
N GLY A 119 7.62 8.83 10.20
CA GLY A 119 8.95 8.56 9.65
C GLY A 119 9.14 7.17 9.04
N HIS A 120 8.16 6.28 9.14
CA HIS A 120 8.20 4.97 8.50
C HIS A 120 7.53 5.02 7.13
N TYR A 121 8.35 5.13 6.09
CA TYR A 121 7.86 5.09 4.72
C TYR A 121 8.19 3.76 4.06
N GLN A 122 7.26 3.30 3.23
CA GLN A 122 7.47 2.17 2.34
C GLN A 122 7.45 2.66 0.89
N ASN A 123 8.50 2.35 0.14
CA ASN A 123 8.50 2.52 -1.31
C ASN A 123 7.94 1.27 -1.97
N ILE A 124 6.91 1.44 -2.79
CA ILE A 124 6.28 0.38 -3.57
C ILE A 124 6.51 0.67 -5.04
N GLN A 125 7.21 -0.21 -5.73
CA GLN A 125 7.43 -0.16 -7.16
C GLN A 125 6.59 -1.26 -7.84
N ILE A 126 5.84 -0.89 -8.87
CA ILE A 126 5.10 -1.82 -9.71
C ILE A 126 5.66 -1.71 -11.13
N GLU A 127 6.12 -2.83 -11.68
CA GLU A 127 6.74 -2.91 -13.00
C GLU A 127 5.97 -3.86 -13.93
N GLN A 128 5.51 -3.35 -15.07
CA GLN A 128 4.86 -4.13 -16.12
C GLN A 128 5.53 -3.82 -17.47
N GLY A 129 6.23 -4.79 -18.04
CA GLY A 129 7.03 -4.59 -19.26
C GLY A 129 8.11 -3.52 -19.03
N SER A 130 8.08 -2.44 -19.81
CA SER A 130 9.01 -1.31 -19.66
C SER A 130 8.47 -0.19 -18.75
N THR A 131 7.28 -0.35 -18.18
CA THR A 131 6.63 0.69 -17.37
C THR A 131 6.90 0.43 -15.90
N ILE A 132 7.49 1.40 -15.22
CA ILE A 132 7.73 1.38 -13.77
C ILE A 132 6.93 2.53 -13.14
N VAL A 133 6.16 2.22 -12.10
CA VAL A 133 5.45 3.22 -11.31
C VAL A 133 5.81 3.05 -9.84
N GLU A 134 6.23 4.14 -9.21
CA GLU A 134 6.65 4.18 -7.80
C GLU A 134 5.64 4.91 -6.93
N TYR A 135 5.46 4.41 -5.71
CA TYR A 135 4.56 4.96 -4.71
C TYR A 135 5.27 5.03 -3.35
N LEU A 136 5.28 6.22 -2.75
CA LEU A 136 5.74 6.41 -1.38
C LEU A 136 4.55 6.36 -0.42
N THR A 137 4.56 5.41 0.50
CA THR A 137 3.43 5.10 1.41
C THR A 137 3.87 5.04 2.87
N ARG A 138 2.93 5.05 3.82
CA ARG A 138 3.21 4.91 5.27
C ARG A 138 2.43 3.78 5.96
N ASP A 139 1.52 3.14 5.25
CA ASP A 139 0.50 2.20 5.74
C ASP A 139 0.46 0.88 4.94
N ALA A 140 1.58 0.49 4.32
CA ALA A 140 1.64 -0.67 3.42
C ALA A 140 1.59 -2.06 4.09
N HIS A 141 1.33 -2.14 5.40
CA HIS A 141 1.40 -3.39 6.17
C HIS A 141 0.49 -4.49 5.63
N GLY A 142 -0.76 -4.15 5.30
CA GLY A 142 -1.70 -5.12 4.73
C GLY A 142 -1.24 -5.69 3.39
N LEU A 143 -0.67 -4.85 2.51
CA LEU A 143 -0.13 -5.29 1.23
C LEU A 143 1.15 -6.13 1.42
N ILE A 144 2.02 -5.75 2.36
CA ILE A 144 3.19 -6.53 2.76
C ILE A 144 2.76 -7.93 3.20
N ASN A 145 1.74 -8.03 4.06
CA ASN A 145 1.23 -9.30 4.52
C ASN A 145 0.68 -10.13 3.37
N LEU A 146 -0.15 -9.55 2.50
CA LEU A 146 -0.74 -10.21 1.34
C LEU A 146 0.31 -10.83 0.40
N LEU A 147 1.49 -10.21 0.26
CA LEU A 147 2.56 -10.68 -0.62
C LEU A 147 3.60 -11.57 0.08
N ASN A 148 3.70 -11.47 1.40
CA ASN A 148 4.66 -12.24 2.22
C ASN A 148 4.03 -13.53 2.71
N ARG A 149 2.77 -13.53 3.17
CA ARG A 149 2.19 -14.67 3.89
C ARG A 149 0.77 -14.85 3.42
N ASP A 150 0.32 -16.10 3.32
CA ASP A 150 -1.12 -16.30 3.19
C ASP A 150 -1.75 -15.79 4.48
N ASP A 151 -2.61 -14.78 4.35
CA ASP A 151 -3.28 -14.16 5.47
C ASP A 151 -4.17 -15.23 6.10
N LYS A 152 -3.64 -15.93 7.11
CA LYS A 152 -4.42 -16.68 8.10
C LYS A 152 -5.06 -15.68 9.06
N SER A 153 -5.76 -14.69 8.51
CA SER A 153 -6.71 -13.89 9.26
C SER A 153 -7.92 -14.80 9.51
N ASN A 154 -7.97 -15.38 10.71
CA ASN A 154 -9.18 -15.99 11.27
C ASN A 154 -10.32 -14.97 11.32
#